data_AF-A0A530L932-F1
#
_entry.id   AF-A0A530L932-F1
#
_cell.length_a   1.000
_cell.length_b   1.000
_cell.length_c   1.000
_cell.angle_alpha   90.00
_cell.angle_beta   90.00
_cell.angle_gamma   90.00
#
_symmetry.space_group_name_H-M   'P 1'
#
loop_
_entity.id
_entity.type
_entity.pdbx_description
1 polymer ?
#
loop_
_entity_poly.entity_id
_entity_poly.type
_entity_poly.pdbx_seq_one_letter_code
_entity_poly.pdbx_strand_id
1 'polypeptide(L)'
;MPGAGVDAAIDQGLRAYMIKVYNLMGLGLLITGLAAVGTIMLATTSDPASAVATLPSGEMLTSFGYAIFGSPLKWLVIFAPLAAVMFLSFRVQSMSVSAAQTTFWVYAGLVGLSLSSIFLVYTTASISQTFFATAAAFGGLSLYGYTTKRDLSAFGSFLV
;
A
#
# COMPACT_ATOMS: atom_id res chain seq x y z
N MET A 1 39.42 -5.56 -24.59
CA MET A 1 38.74 -6.62 -23.82
C MET A 1 37.23 -6.50 -24.06
N PRO A 2 36.60 -7.38 -24.86
CA PRO A 2 35.21 -7.23 -25.30
C PRO A 2 34.12 -7.46 -24.23
N GLY A 3 34.46 -8.04 -23.07
CA GLY A 3 33.48 -8.38 -22.01
C GLY A 3 33.02 -7.21 -21.13
N ALA A 4 33.89 -6.23 -20.86
CA ALA A 4 33.59 -5.15 -19.91
C ALA A 4 32.44 -4.22 -20.37
N GLY A 5 32.23 -4.08 -21.68
CA GLY A 5 31.12 -3.28 -22.23
C GLY A 5 29.76 -3.98 -22.15
N VAL A 6 29.75 -5.32 -22.19
CA VAL A 6 28.53 -6.13 -22.06
C VAL A 6 28.06 -6.14 -20.61
N ASP A 7 28.98 -6.35 -19.66
CA ASP A 7 28.67 -6.35 -18.23
C ASP A 7 28.11 -4.99 -17.76
N ALA A 8 28.69 -3.89 -18.26
CA ALA A 8 28.22 -2.53 -17.94
C ALA A 8 26.81 -2.24 -18.49
N ALA A 9 26.49 -2.73 -19.69
CA ALA A 9 25.16 -2.55 -20.29
C ALA A 9 24.07 -3.35 -19.56
N ILE A 10 24.41 -4.56 -19.09
CA ILE A 10 23.51 -5.41 -18.28
C ILE A 10 23.22 -4.75 -16.93
N ASP A 11 24.24 -4.24 -16.23
CA ASP A 11 24.06 -3.55 -14.94
C ASP A 11 23.16 -2.31 -15.09
N GLN A 12 23.38 -1.50 -16.14
CA GLN A 12 22.51 -0.34 -16.41
C GLN A 12 21.05 -0.73 -16.66
N GLY A 13 20.80 -1.80 -17.43
CA GLY A 13 19.46 -2.32 -17.67
C GLY A 13 18.76 -2.79 -16.40
N LEU A 14 19.48 -3.51 -15.54
CA LEU A 14 18.94 -4.00 -14.25
C LEU A 14 18.61 -2.83 -13.31
N ARG A 15 19.50 -1.83 -13.21
CA ARG A 15 19.25 -0.64 -12.38
C ARG A 15 18.02 0.13 -12.85
N ALA A 16 17.90 0.34 -14.16
CA ALA A 16 16.74 1.02 -14.74
C ALA A 16 15.43 0.26 -14.45
N TYR A 17 15.47 -1.07 -14.54
CA TYR A 17 14.35 -1.93 -14.18
C TYR A 17 13.98 -1.80 -12.69
N MET A 18 14.97 -1.91 -11.79
CA MET A 18 14.73 -1.82 -10.34
C MET A 18 14.16 -0.46 -9.94
N ILE A 19 14.72 0.65 -10.45
CA ILE A 19 14.20 2.00 -10.18
C ILE A 19 12.74 2.13 -10.62
N LYS A 20 12.38 1.57 -11.78
CA LYS A 20 11.00 1.55 -12.26
C LYS A 20 10.08 0.79 -11.30
N VAL A 21 10.51 -0.36 -10.80
CA VAL A 21 9.75 -1.16 -9.82
C VAL A 21 9.57 -0.38 -8.51
N TYR A 22 10.64 0.20 -7.97
CA TYR A 22 10.57 1.00 -6.74
C TYR A 22 9.64 2.21 -6.89
N ASN A 23 9.72 2.93 -8.00
CA ASN A 23 8.84 4.07 -8.26
C ASN A 23 7.37 3.63 -8.35
N LEU A 24 7.10 2.52 -9.04
CA LEU A 24 5.73 2.02 -9.19
C LEU A 24 5.15 1.59 -7.83
N MET A 25 5.91 0.86 -7.02
CA MET A 25 5.49 0.44 -5.68
C MET A 25 5.34 1.63 -4.72
N GLY A 26 6.27 2.59 -4.75
CA GLY A 26 6.20 3.81 -3.94
C GLY A 26 4.97 4.65 -4.28
N LEU A 27 4.64 4.79 -5.56
CA LEU A 27 3.39 5.44 -5.98
C LEU A 27 2.15 4.67 -5.52
N GLY A 28 2.20 3.33 -5.52
CA GLY A 28 1.10 2.49 -5.02
C GLY A 28 0.86 2.72 -3.53
N LEU A 29 1.94 2.80 -2.74
CA LEU A 29 1.88 3.14 -1.33
C LEU A 29 1.30 4.54 -1.11
N LEU A 30 1.72 5.53 -1.91
CA LEU A 30 1.18 6.89 -1.83
C LEU A 30 -0.32 6.91 -2.11
N ILE A 31 -0.78 6.23 -3.17
CA ILE A 31 -2.22 6.11 -3.49
C ILE A 31 -2.97 5.46 -2.34
N THR A 32 -2.42 4.41 -1.74
CA THR A 32 -3.02 3.72 -0.59
C THR A 32 -3.20 4.68 0.59
N GLY A 33 -2.15 5.44 0.95
CA GLY A 33 -2.21 6.42 2.03
C GLY A 33 -3.21 7.55 1.77
N LEU A 34 -3.21 8.11 0.55
CA LEU A 34 -4.15 9.16 0.15
C LEU A 34 -5.60 8.67 0.14
N ALA A 35 -5.85 7.46 -0.35
CA ALA A 35 -7.17 6.85 -0.31
C ALA A 35 -7.63 6.62 1.13
N ALA A 36 -6.75 6.17 2.02
CA ALA A 36 -7.08 5.97 3.43
C ALA A 36 -7.47 7.30 4.12
N VAL A 37 -6.64 8.34 3.95
CA VAL A 37 -6.88 9.67 4.51
C VAL A 37 -8.14 10.30 3.91
N GLY A 38 -8.31 10.24 2.59
CA GLY A 38 -9.51 10.76 1.92
C GLY A 38 -10.78 10.07 2.40
N THR A 39 -10.72 8.74 2.62
CA THR A 39 -11.86 7.98 3.13
C THR A 39 -12.21 8.40 4.55
N ILE A 40 -11.24 8.53 5.46
CA ILE A 40 -11.54 8.91 6.85
C ILE A 40 -12.05 10.35 6.94
N MET A 41 -11.49 11.28 6.15
CA MET A 41 -11.95 12.67 6.10
C MET A 41 -13.40 12.82 5.64
N LEU A 42 -13.88 11.89 4.79
CA LEU A 42 -15.29 11.84 4.38
C LEU A 42 -16.17 11.07 5.37
N ALA A 43 -15.60 10.09 6.06
CA ALA A 43 -16.32 9.20 6.96
C ALA A 43 -16.60 9.81 8.33
N THR A 44 -15.74 10.71 8.81
CA THR A 44 -15.84 11.31 10.14
C THR A 44 -16.20 12.79 10.07
N THR A 45 -16.84 13.30 11.12
CA THR A 45 -17.22 14.71 11.23
C THR A 45 -17.07 15.21 12.66
N SER A 46 -16.85 16.51 12.83
CA SER A 46 -16.87 17.18 14.14
C SER A 46 -18.18 17.91 14.41
N ASP A 47 -19.07 17.98 13.42
CA ASP A 47 -20.36 18.65 13.53
C ASP A 47 -21.48 17.65 13.93
N PRO A 48 -22.11 17.83 15.10
CA PRO A 48 -23.21 17.00 15.54
C PRO A 48 -24.42 16.97 14.61
N ALA A 49 -24.69 18.04 13.85
CA ALA A 49 -25.84 18.07 12.95
C ALA A 49 -25.67 17.15 11.73
N SER A 50 -24.42 16.90 11.33
CA SER A 50 -24.07 16.08 10.17
C SER A 50 -23.78 14.61 10.51
N ALA A 51 -23.81 14.25 11.80
CA ALA A 51 -23.49 12.92 12.28
C ALA A 51 -24.73 12.02 12.33
N VAL A 52 -24.56 10.76 11.89
CA VAL A 52 -25.62 9.74 11.94
C VAL A 52 -25.37 8.66 12.98
N ALA A 53 -24.13 8.53 13.44
CA ALA A 53 -23.73 7.58 14.47
C ALA A 53 -22.52 8.10 15.23
N THR A 54 -22.40 7.72 16.50
CA THR A 54 -21.24 8.04 17.34
C THR A 54 -20.65 6.74 17.87
N LEU A 55 -19.35 6.55 17.68
CA LEU A 55 -18.64 5.38 18.19
C LEU A 55 -18.40 5.50 19.71
N PRO A 56 -18.15 4.38 20.40
CA PRO A 56 -17.72 4.39 21.80
C PRO A 56 -16.44 5.19 22.06
N SER A 57 -15.60 5.37 21.03
CA SER A 57 -14.41 6.24 21.06
C SER A 57 -14.74 7.73 21.11
N GLY A 58 -16.01 8.12 20.94
CA GLY A 58 -16.46 9.51 20.82
C GLY A 58 -16.40 10.06 19.39
N GLU A 59 -15.92 9.27 18.43
CA GLU A 59 -15.81 9.69 17.04
C GLU A 59 -17.17 9.65 16.34
N MET A 60 -17.47 10.69 15.56
CA MET A 60 -18.78 10.84 14.93
C MET A 60 -18.69 10.51 13.45
N LEU A 61 -19.59 9.65 12.98
CA LEU A 61 -19.63 9.18 11.60
C LEU A 61 -20.67 9.97 10.80
N THR A 62 -20.29 10.32 9.56
CA THR A 62 -21.22 10.77 8.52
C THR A 62 -22.05 9.61 7.98
N SER A 63 -23.06 9.89 7.17
CA SER A 63 -23.82 8.85 6.44
C SER A 63 -22.91 7.91 5.63
N PHE A 64 -21.87 8.47 5.02
CA PHE A 64 -20.87 7.69 4.28
C PHE A 64 -20.07 6.79 5.23
N GLY A 65 -19.55 7.35 6.33
CA GLY A 65 -18.78 6.57 7.31
C GLY A 65 -19.59 5.44 7.93
N TYR A 66 -20.86 5.68 8.28
CA TYR A 66 -21.75 4.64 8.76
C TYR A 66 -21.99 3.55 7.71
N ALA A 67 -22.15 3.92 6.43
CA ALA A 67 -22.32 2.94 5.36
C ALA A 67 -21.10 2.00 5.28
N ILE A 68 -19.88 2.52 5.26
CA ILE A 68 -18.69 1.70 5.04
C ILE A 68 -18.15 0.99 6.30
N PHE A 69 -18.47 1.47 7.51
CA PHE A 69 -17.96 0.87 8.76
C PHE A 69 -19.04 0.22 9.63
N GLY A 70 -20.25 0.79 9.65
CA GLY A 70 -21.35 0.34 10.49
C GLY A 70 -22.30 -0.65 9.80
N SER A 71 -22.50 -0.51 8.49
CA SER A 71 -23.45 -1.33 7.72
C SER A 71 -22.85 -2.64 7.20
N PRO A 72 -23.68 -3.58 6.68
CA PRO A 72 -23.20 -4.79 6.01
C PRO A 72 -22.23 -4.53 4.84
N LEU A 73 -22.25 -3.33 4.24
CA LEU A 73 -21.31 -2.94 3.18
C LEU A 73 -19.84 -3.01 3.63
N LYS A 74 -19.57 -2.92 4.94
CA LYS A 74 -18.22 -3.07 5.49
C LYS A 74 -17.53 -4.38 5.07
N TRP A 75 -18.29 -5.46 4.90
CA TRP A 75 -17.74 -6.74 4.47
C TRP A 75 -17.22 -6.67 3.03
N LEU A 76 -17.92 -5.93 2.17
CA LEU A 76 -17.44 -5.68 0.81
C LEU A 76 -16.14 -4.88 0.86
N VAL A 77 -16.04 -3.86 1.72
CA VAL A 77 -14.83 -3.04 1.87
C VAL A 77 -13.65 -3.89 2.34
N ILE A 78 -13.85 -4.76 3.34
CA ILE A 78 -12.81 -5.64 3.89
C ILE A 78 -12.34 -6.69 2.86
N PHE A 79 -13.26 -7.28 2.10
CA PHE A 79 -12.90 -8.34 1.14
C PHE A 79 -12.55 -7.83 -0.25
N ALA A 80 -12.83 -6.57 -0.59
CA ALA A 80 -12.52 -6.01 -1.91
C ALA A 80 -11.03 -6.08 -2.28
N PRO A 81 -10.07 -5.73 -1.39
CA PRO A 81 -8.64 -5.92 -1.66
C PRO A 81 -8.28 -7.39 -1.95
N LEU A 82 -8.85 -8.31 -1.17
CA LEU A 82 -8.62 -9.75 -1.36
C LEU A 82 -9.16 -10.21 -2.73
N ALA A 83 -10.39 -9.81 -3.09
CA ALA A 83 -10.95 -10.14 -4.40
C ALA A 83 -10.10 -9.57 -5.55
N ALA A 84 -9.62 -8.33 -5.41
CA ALA A 84 -8.78 -7.67 -6.41
C ALA A 84 -7.40 -8.35 -6.57
N VAL A 85 -6.75 -8.74 -5.46
CA VAL A 85 -5.47 -9.46 -5.55
C VAL A 85 -5.65 -10.86 -6.16
N MET A 86 -6.72 -11.58 -5.78
CA MET A 86 -7.03 -12.89 -6.36
C MET A 86 -7.29 -12.78 -7.87
N PHE A 87 -8.04 -11.76 -8.30
CA PHE A 87 -8.25 -11.48 -9.71
C PHE A 87 -6.93 -11.21 -10.45
N LEU A 88 -6.03 -10.38 -9.89
CA LEU A 88 -4.71 -10.14 -10.45
C LEU A 88 -3.91 -11.44 -10.54
N SER A 89 -3.86 -12.23 -9.47
CA SER A 89 -3.12 -13.50 -9.44
C SER A 89 -3.56 -14.46 -10.54
N PHE A 90 -4.86 -14.56 -10.81
CA PHE A 90 -5.38 -15.47 -11.84
C PHE A 90 -5.21 -14.94 -13.27
N ARG A 91 -5.22 -13.62 -13.46
CA ARG A 91 -5.32 -13.03 -14.79
C ARG A 91 -4.07 -12.34 -15.29
N VAL A 92 -3.11 -11.99 -14.42
CA VAL A 92 -1.96 -11.13 -14.76
C VAL A 92 -1.17 -11.63 -15.96
N GLN A 93 -1.02 -12.94 -16.13
CA GLN A 93 -0.28 -13.56 -17.25
C GLN A 93 -0.96 -13.37 -18.62
N SER A 94 -2.25 -13.04 -18.64
CA SER A 94 -3.06 -12.85 -19.85
C SER A 94 -3.48 -11.39 -20.08
N MET A 95 -3.05 -10.48 -19.20
CA MET A 95 -3.40 -9.07 -19.28
C MET A 95 -2.36 -8.28 -20.08
N SER A 96 -2.81 -7.23 -20.78
CA SER A 96 -1.88 -6.22 -21.26
C SER A 96 -1.22 -5.51 -20.09
N VAL A 97 -0.04 -4.92 -20.32
CA VAL A 97 0.70 -4.17 -19.30
C VAL A 97 -0.15 -3.04 -18.72
N SER A 98 -0.88 -2.31 -19.58
CA SER A 98 -1.74 -1.21 -19.14
C SER A 98 -2.90 -1.70 -18.27
N ALA A 99 -3.55 -2.80 -18.65
CA ALA A 99 -4.62 -3.39 -17.85
C ALA A 99 -4.11 -3.83 -16.47
N ALA A 100 -2.96 -4.51 -16.42
CA ALA A 100 -2.36 -4.94 -15.15
C ALA A 100 -2.01 -3.74 -14.24
N GLN A 101 -1.46 -2.67 -14.81
CA GLN A 101 -1.16 -1.44 -14.07
C GLN A 101 -2.42 -0.76 -13.55
N THR A 102 -3.47 -0.60 -14.37
CA THR A 102 -4.73 -0.01 -13.92
C THR A 102 -5.36 -0.82 -12.79
N THR A 103 -5.39 -2.15 -12.92
CA THR A 103 -5.89 -3.03 -11.86
C THR A 103 -5.05 -2.92 -10.59
N PHE A 104 -3.72 -2.79 -10.70
CA PHE A 104 -2.86 -2.52 -9.54
C PHE A 104 -3.20 -1.18 -8.86
N TRP A 105 -3.46 -0.11 -9.61
CA TRP A 105 -3.84 1.18 -9.03
C TRP A 105 -5.20 1.12 -8.32
N VAL A 106 -6.18 0.42 -8.90
CA VAL A 106 -7.47 0.17 -8.26
C VAL A 106 -7.27 -0.64 -6.97
N TYR A 107 -6.46 -1.71 -7.02
CA TYR A 107 -6.13 -2.51 -5.85
C TYR A 107 -5.49 -1.65 -4.74
N ALA A 108 -4.51 -0.80 -5.06
CA ALA A 108 -3.89 0.11 -4.09
C ALA A 108 -4.92 1.06 -3.44
N GLY A 109 -5.84 1.62 -4.23
CA GLY A 109 -6.94 2.44 -3.71
C GLY A 109 -7.87 1.66 -2.78
N LEU A 110 -8.23 0.42 -3.14
CA LEU A 110 -9.08 -0.46 -2.32
C LEU A 110 -8.39 -0.84 -1.00
N VAL A 111 -7.08 -1.12 -1.03
CA VAL A 111 -6.30 -1.33 0.20
C VAL A 111 -6.37 -0.08 1.10
N GLY A 112 -6.25 1.11 0.51
CA GLY A 112 -6.35 2.37 1.26
C GLY A 112 -7.74 2.57 1.88
N LEU A 113 -8.80 2.36 1.10
CA LEU A 113 -10.18 2.36 1.58
C LEU A 113 -10.35 1.39 2.75
N SER A 114 -9.86 0.15 2.63
CA SER A 114 -9.96 -0.86 3.69
C SER A 114 -9.13 -0.51 4.92
N LEU A 115 -7.93 0.06 4.76
CA LEU A 115 -7.05 0.44 5.87
C LEU A 115 -7.50 1.73 6.57
N SER A 116 -8.39 2.52 5.97
CA SER A 116 -8.91 3.74 6.60
C SER A 116 -9.55 3.49 7.97
N SER A 117 -10.06 2.27 8.22
CA SER A 117 -10.65 1.90 9.52
C SER A 117 -9.66 1.97 10.69
N ILE A 118 -8.35 1.89 10.45
CA ILE A 118 -7.36 1.96 11.53
C ILE A 118 -7.37 3.34 12.21
N PHE A 119 -7.75 4.41 11.50
CA PHE A 119 -7.86 5.76 12.04
C PHE A 119 -8.99 5.89 13.08
N LEU A 120 -9.98 4.99 13.06
CA LEU A 120 -11.06 4.96 14.06
C LEU A 120 -10.63 4.28 15.38
N VAL A 121 -9.49 3.59 15.37
CA VAL A 121 -9.02 2.76 16.49
C VAL A 121 -7.73 3.32 17.09
N TYR A 122 -6.84 3.86 16.25
CA TYR A 122 -5.53 4.36 16.65
C TYR A 122 -5.40 5.86 16.40
N THR A 123 -4.57 6.50 17.22
CA THR A 123 -4.29 7.93 17.05
C THR A 123 -3.48 8.20 15.80
N THR A 124 -3.66 9.37 15.19
CA THR A 124 -2.85 9.84 14.05
C THR A 124 -1.35 9.85 14.38
N ALA A 125 -0.98 10.14 15.63
CA ALA A 125 0.40 10.11 16.09
C ALA A 125 0.99 8.68 16.00
N SER A 126 0.28 7.68 16.51
CA SER A 126 0.69 6.27 16.43
C SER A 126 0.79 5.80 14.97
N ILE A 127 -0.21 6.10 14.15
CA ILE A 127 -0.23 5.71 12.73
C ILE A 127 0.96 6.32 11.99
N SER A 128 1.19 7.63 12.14
CA SER A 128 2.28 8.33 11.45
C SER A 128 3.65 7.84 11.92
N GLN A 129 3.83 7.66 13.23
CA GLN A 129 5.07 7.15 13.80
C GLN A 129 5.39 5.75 13.25
N THR A 130 4.41 4.84 13.27
CA THR A 130 4.59 3.49 12.72
C THR A 130 4.94 3.54 11.24
N PHE A 131 4.22 4.35 10.44
CA PHE A 131 4.48 4.49 9.00
C PHE A 131 5.91 4.99 8.71
N PHE A 132 6.35 6.06 9.36
CA PHE A 132 7.69 6.60 9.11
C PHE A 132 8.78 5.69 9.66
N ALA A 133 8.55 5.01 10.77
CA ALA A 133 9.49 4.01 11.29
C ALA A 133 9.66 2.83 10.32
N THR A 134 8.56 2.29 9.78
CA THR A 134 8.62 1.19 8.81
C THR A 134 9.18 1.64 7.47
N ALA A 135 8.86 2.85 7.01
CA ALA A 135 9.41 3.43 5.79
C ALA A 135 10.92 3.66 5.90
N ALA A 136 11.40 4.19 7.03
CA ALA A 136 12.83 4.36 7.29
C ALA A 136 13.55 3.02 7.38
N ALA A 137 12.96 2.02 8.05
CA ALA A 137 13.51 0.67 8.13
C ALA A 137 13.61 0.02 6.74
N PHE A 138 12.52 0.05 5.95
CA PHE A 138 12.51 -0.47 4.59
C PHE A 138 13.53 0.25 3.71
N GLY A 139 13.58 1.58 3.75
CA GLY A 139 14.54 2.37 2.98
C GLY A 139 15.98 2.08 3.37
N GLY A 140 16.28 2.00 4.66
CA GLY A 140 17.61 1.68 5.19
C GLY A 140 18.06 0.27 4.80
N LEU A 141 17.18 -0.73 4.95
CA LEU A 141 17.47 -2.11 4.55
C LEU A 141 17.59 -2.27 3.04
N SER A 142 16.77 -1.56 2.25
CA SER A 142 16.86 -1.56 0.79
C SER A 142 18.20 -0.96 0.33
N LEU A 143 18.62 0.16 0.94
CA LEU A 143 19.92 0.77 0.65
C LEU A 143 21.07 -0.16 1.06
N TYR A 144 20.97 -0.81 2.22
CA TYR A 144 21.96 -1.80 2.66
C TYR A 144 22.05 -2.98 1.68
N GLY A 145 20.91 -3.58 1.31
CA GLY A 145 20.85 -4.69 0.35
C GLY A 145 21.40 -4.33 -1.03
N TYR A 146 21.27 -3.07 -1.45
CA TYR A 146 21.82 -2.59 -2.73
C TYR A 146 23.32 -2.28 -2.67
N THR A 147 23.83 -1.81 -1.53
CA THR A 147 25.21 -1.31 -1.42
C THR A 147 26.19 -2.31 -0.80
N THR A 148 25.69 -3.29 -0.05
CA THR A 148 26.53 -4.29 0.61
C THR A 148 27.17 -5.22 -0.42
N LYS A 149 28.44 -5.57 -0.19
CA LYS A 149 29.17 -6.57 -1.00
C LYS A 149 29.17 -7.96 -0.36
N ARG A 150 28.54 -8.09 0.81
CA ARG A 150 28.41 -9.38 1.49
C ARG A 150 27.37 -10.22 0.76
N ASP A 151 27.71 -11.48 0.54
CA ASP A 151 26.72 -12.46 0.10
C ASP A 151 25.72 -12.71 1.24
N LEU A 152 24.45 -12.41 0.98
CA LEU A 152 23.35 -12.58 1.93
C LEU A 152 22.60 -13.91 1.70
N SER A 153 23.04 -14.76 0.77
CA SER A 153 22.41 -16.05 0.45
C SER A 153 22.19 -16.93 1.68
N ALA A 154 23.12 -16.88 2.66
CA ALA A 154 23.00 -17.60 3.93
C ALA A 154 21.77 -17.19 4.76
N PHE A 155 21.37 -15.90 4.76
CA PHE A 155 20.15 -15.45 5.44
C PHE A 155 18.89 -16.05 4.82
N GLY A 156 18.90 -16.31 3.51
CA GLY A 156 17.79 -16.95 2.82
C GLY A 156 17.49 -18.37 3.33
N SER A 157 18.50 -19.12 3.77
CA SER A 157 18.30 -20.45 4.37
C SER A 157 17.81 -20.43 5.82
N PHE A 158 18.01 -19.30 6.51
CA PHE A 158 17.66 -19.12 7.92
C PHE A 158 16.27 -18.49 8.13
N LEU A 159 15.81 -17.65 7.19
CA LEU A 159 14.56 -16.87 7.30
C LEU A 159 13.33 -17.53 6.64
N VAL A 160 13.45 -18.78 6.16
CA VAL A 160 12.36 -19.59 5.60
C VAL A 160 11.67 -20.40 6.68
#